data_AF-A0A9D5VY65-F1
#
_entry.id   AF-A0A9D5VY65-F1
#
_cell.length_a   1.000
_cell.length_b   1.000
_cell.length_c   1.000
_cell.angle_alpha   90.00
_cell.angle_beta   90.00
_cell.angle_gamma   90.00
#
_symmetry.space_group_name_H-M   'P 1'
#
loop_
_entity.id
_entity.type
_entity.pdbx_description
1 polymer ?
#
loop_
_entity_poly.entity_id
_entity_poly.type
_entity_poly.pdbx_seq_one_letter_code
_entity_poly.pdbx_strand_id
1 'polypeptide(L)'
;MAKDLNNNFNEIITMASKFVESQKGSWDHYAWLGFLYELQKKGFDTNNDLQDLLGSVVESMNKCYLSVINTKDVNNIMRDMSQSTIEFMKKTKGVWDKTGWENYLNNLQNKGISLNEQTQIYAGNVLESVKNLLNVWYSYSNKGSN
;
A
#
# COMPACT_ATOMS: atom_id res chain seq x y z
N MET A 1 -4.37 16.42 16.47
CA MET A 1 -4.05 14.99 16.64
C MET A 1 -4.64 14.06 15.55
N ALA A 2 -5.84 14.28 14.99
CA ALA A 2 -6.32 13.44 13.86
C ALA A 2 -5.68 13.77 12.48
N LYS A 3 -5.13 14.98 12.32
CA LYS A 3 -4.55 15.45 11.04
C LYS A 3 -3.20 14.77 10.71
N ASP A 4 -2.44 14.35 11.73
CA ASP A 4 -1.15 13.64 11.56
C ASP A 4 -1.34 12.16 11.19
N LEU A 5 -2.38 11.51 11.72
CA LEU A 5 -2.62 10.07 11.50
C LEU A 5 -2.86 9.74 10.01
N ASN A 6 -3.66 10.58 9.35
CA ASN A 6 -4.01 10.43 7.94
C ASN A 6 -2.86 10.78 6.99
N ASN A 7 -1.87 11.55 7.44
CA ASN A 7 -0.69 11.89 6.65
C ASN A 7 0.35 10.78 6.77
N ASN A 8 0.54 10.23 7.96
CA ASN A 8 1.46 9.13 8.24
C ASN A 8 1.10 7.85 7.49
N PHE A 9 -0.19 7.47 7.49
CA PHE A 9 -0.65 6.32 6.71
C PHE A 9 -0.41 6.49 5.21
N ASN A 10 -0.74 7.66 4.66
CA ASN A 10 -0.50 7.98 3.25
C ASN A 10 0.99 7.90 2.89
N GLU A 11 1.85 8.42 3.77
CA GLU A 11 3.29 8.44 3.57
C GLU A 11 3.86 7.02 3.52
N ILE A 12 3.46 6.14 4.45
CA ILE A 12 3.92 4.73 4.44
C ILE A 12 3.54 4.02 3.14
N ILE A 13 2.28 4.12 2.71
CA ILE A 13 1.82 3.46 1.48
C ILE A 13 2.53 4.03 0.24
N THR A 14 2.78 5.34 0.23
CA THR A 14 3.54 5.99 -0.84
C THR A 14 5.01 5.54 -0.84
N MET A 15 5.63 5.40 0.33
CA MET A 15 7.01 4.94 0.46
C MET A 15 7.15 3.47 0.04
N ALA A 16 6.19 2.61 0.39
CA ALA A 16 6.17 1.21 -0.04
C ALA A 16 6.08 1.09 -1.57
N SER A 17 5.20 1.87 -2.23
CA SER A 17 5.10 1.89 -3.71
C SER A 17 6.42 2.33 -4.34
N LYS A 18 6.99 3.44 -3.84
CA LYS A 18 8.27 3.97 -4.33
C LYS A 18 9.43 3.01 -4.11
N PHE A 19 9.42 2.27 -3.01
CA PHE A 19 10.42 1.24 -2.74
C PHE A 19 10.38 0.18 -3.85
N VAL A 20 9.21 -0.42 -4.10
CA VAL A 20 9.04 -1.42 -5.16
C VAL A 20 9.48 -0.87 -6.54
N GLU A 21 9.07 0.34 -6.88
CA GLU A 21 9.47 1.02 -8.13
C GLU A 21 11.00 1.19 -8.20
N SER A 22 11.64 1.68 -7.13
CA SER A 22 13.09 1.91 -7.09
C SER A 22 13.90 0.63 -7.21
N GLN A 23 13.38 -0.46 -6.65
CA GLN A 23 13.97 -1.79 -6.68
C GLN A 23 13.58 -2.57 -7.94
N LYS A 24 12.73 -2.00 -8.81
CA LYS A 24 12.19 -2.66 -10.01
C LYS A 24 11.63 -4.06 -9.70
N GLY A 25 10.99 -4.19 -8.55
CA GLY A 25 10.38 -5.43 -8.08
C GLY A 25 11.33 -6.53 -7.60
N SER A 26 12.61 -6.22 -7.38
CA SER A 26 13.60 -7.15 -6.83
C SER A 26 14.53 -6.45 -5.86
N TRP A 27 14.58 -6.92 -4.62
CA TRP A 27 15.44 -6.35 -3.57
C TRP A 27 16.10 -7.45 -2.76
N ASP A 28 17.26 -7.13 -2.18
CA ASP A 28 17.93 -7.99 -1.23
C ASP A 28 17.63 -7.55 0.22
N HIS A 29 18.28 -8.22 1.18
CA HIS A 29 18.12 -7.88 2.58
C HIS A 29 18.58 -6.46 2.91
N TYR A 30 19.64 -5.95 2.27
CA TYR A 30 20.16 -4.61 2.55
C TYR A 30 19.22 -3.51 2.05
N ALA A 31 18.64 -3.69 0.87
CA ALA A 31 17.61 -2.79 0.35
C ALA A 31 16.38 -2.78 1.25
N TRP A 32 15.95 -3.94 1.78
CA TRP A 32 14.88 -4.02 2.78
C TRP A 32 15.22 -3.25 4.06
N LEU A 33 16.41 -3.47 4.64
CA LEU A 33 16.86 -2.72 5.82
C LEU A 33 16.95 -1.21 5.56
N GLY A 34 17.41 -0.81 4.37
CA GLY A 34 17.45 0.59 3.95
C GLY A 34 16.06 1.23 3.89
N PHE A 35 15.07 0.50 3.39
CA PHE A 35 13.67 0.95 3.40
C PHE A 35 13.14 1.16 4.82
N LEU A 36 13.37 0.20 5.71
CA LEU A 36 12.99 0.33 7.12
C LEU A 36 13.68 1.51 7.80
N TYR A 37 14.96 1.72 7.50
CA TYR A 37 15.72 2.86 8.03
C TYR A 37 15.15 4.21 7.57
N GLU A 38 14.74 4.33 6.31
CA GLU A 38 14.08 5.56 5.83
C GLU A 38 12.72 5.78 6.49
N LEU A 39 11.97 4.73 6.81
CA LEU A 39 10.76 4.84 7.62
C LEU A 39 11.07 5.29 9.07
N GLN A 40 12.09 4.73 9.70
CA GLN A 40 12.52 5.16 11.03
C GLN A 40 12.92 6.64 11.07
N LYS A 41 13.63 7.13 10.05
CA LYS A 41 13.98 8.56 9.90
C LYS A 41 12.76 9.47 9.80
N LYS A 42 11.61 8.94 9.38
CA LYS A 42 10.31 9.62 9.33
C LYS A 42 9.53 9.53 10.65
N GLY A 43 10.09 8.87 11.66
CA GLY A 43 9.49 8.72 12.99
C GLY A 43 8.62 7.48 13.14
N PHE A 44 8.69 6.52 12.21
CA PHE A 44 7.97 5.25 12.33
C PHE A 44 8.73 4.24 13.20
N ASP A 45 8.04 3.66 14.19
CA ASP A 45 8.58 2.54 14.97
C ASP A 45 8.43 1.24 14.18
N THR A 46 9.51 0.83 13.51
CA THR A 46 9.57 -0.40 12.71
C THR A 46 9.86 -1.62 13.60
N ASN A 47 9.02 -1.86 14.60
CA ASN A 47 9.03 -3.11 15.36
C ASN A 47 8.65 -4.31 14.45
N ASN A 48 8.81 -5.53 14.95
CA ASN A 48 8.60 -6.75 14.16
C ASN A 48 7.20 -6.82 13.54
N ASP A 49 6.15 -6.45 14.29
CA ASP A 49 4.77 -6.46 13.79
C ASP A 49 4.60 -5.48 12.61
N LEU A 50 5.16 -4.26 12.72
CA LEU A 50 5.09 -3.30 11.62
C LEU A 50 5.92 -3.78 10.42
N GLN A 51 7.09 -4.38 10.64
CA GLN A 51 7.91 -4.95 9.57
C GLN A 51 7.16 -6.02 8.79
N ASP A 52 6.47 -6.94 9.46
CA ASP A 52 5.71 -8.02 8.81
C ASP A 52 4.54 -7.47 7.97
N LEU A 53 3.84 -6.46 8.49
CA LEU A 53 2.76 -5.78 7.77
C LEU A 53 3.28 -5.01 6.56
N LEU A 54 4.39 -4.30 6.72
CA LEU A 54 5.05 -3.58 5.62
C LEU A 54 5.57 -4.55 4.56
N GLY A 55 6.14 -5.69 4.96
CA GLY A 55 6.56 -6.75 4.05
C GLY A 55 5.40 -7.23 3.20
N SER A 56 4.25 -7.51 3.82
CA SER A 56 3.03 -7.92 3.11
C SER A 56 2.54 -6.87 2.11
N VAL A 57 2.58 -5.58 2.48
CA VAL A 57 2.22 -4.46 1.58
C VAL A 57 3.19 -4.39 0.40
N VAL A 58 4.49 -4.40 0.66
CA VAL A 58 5.55 -4.29 -0.35
C VAL A 58 5.50 -5.48 -1.32
N GLU A 59 5.34 -6.70 -0.82
CA GLU A 59 5.20 -7.89 -1.66
C GLU A 59 3.94 -7.87 -2.52
N SER A 60 2.81 -7.41 -1.97
CA SER A 60 1.57 -7.28 -2.72
C SER A 60 1.70 -6.24 -3.83
N MET A 61 2.30 -5.09 -3.52
CA MET A 61 2.62 -4.06 -4.53
C MET A 61 3.61 -4.57 -5.57
N ASN A 62 4.58 -5.40 -5.19
CA ASN A 62 5.52 -6.01 -6.11
C ASN A 62 4.83 -6.92 -7.13
N LYS A 63 3.88 -7.76 -6.69
CA LYS A 63 3.09 -8.60 -7.60
C LYS A 63 2.33 -7.76 -8.63
N CYS A 64 1.73 -6.64 -8.20
CA CYS A 64 1.14 -5.66 -9.12
C CYS A 64 2.17 -5.08 -10.08
N TYR A 65 3.30 -4.58 -9.57
CA TYR A 65 4.37 -4.01 -10.38
C TYR A 65 4.86 -4.97 -11.48
N LEU A 66 5.17 -6.22 -11.11
CA LEU A 66 5.63 -7.23 -12.06
C LEU A 66 4.57 -7.58 -13.11
N SER A 67 3.28 -7.48 -12.78
CA SER A 67 2.20 -7.70 -13.75
C SER A 67 2.08 -6.60 -14.81
N VAL A 68 2.60 -5.40 -14.52
CA VAL A 68 2.50 -4.22 -15.39
C VAL A 68 3.86 -3.67 -15.84
N ILE A 69 4.97 -4.34 -15.50
CA ILE A 69 6.34 -3.87 -15.77
C ILE A 69 6.65 -3.64 -17.26
N ASN A 70 5.99 -4.40 -18.15
CA ASN A 70 6.16 -4.28 -19.59
C ASN A 70 5.30 -3.16 -20.22
N THR A 71 4.54 -2.42 -19.41
CA THR A 71 3.79 -1.25 -19.86
C THR A 71 4.68 -0.02 -19.89
N LYS A 72 4.46 0.88 -20.85
CA LYS A 72 5.29 2.11 -21.01
C LYS A 72 5.20 3.06 -19.80
N ASP A 73 4.17 2.92 -18.97
CA ASP A 73 3.82 3.85 -17.90
C ASP A 73 3.75 3.18 -16.52
N VAL A 74 4.53 2.12 -16.28
CA VAL A 74 4.54 1.35 -15.01
C VAL A 74 4.62 2.24 -13.75
N ASN A 75 5.44 3.30 -13.77
CA ASN A 75 5.58 4.21 -12.63
C ASN A 75 4.30 5.03 -12.37
N ASN A 76 3.64 5.49 -13.44
CA ASN A 76 2.37 6.19 -13.31
C ASN A 76 1.30 5.24 -12.78
N ILE A 77 1.27 3.99 -13.28
CA ILE A 77 0.35 2.95 -12.81
C ILE A 77 0.53 2.67 -11.31
N MET A 78 1.76 2.52 -10.83
CA MET A 78 2.03 2.25 -9.41
C MET A 78 1.65 3.44 -8.51
N ARG A 79 1.99 4.66 -8.92
CA ARG A 79 1.56 5.88 -8.23
C ARG A 79 0.03 5.98 -8.17
N ASP A 80 -0.62 5.72 -9.28
CA ASP A 80 -2.07 5.86 -9.40
C ASP A 80 -2.82 4.77 -8.61
N MET A 81 -2.27 3.54 -8.59
CA MET A 81 -2.77 2.43 -7.77
C MET A 81 -2.58 2.67 -6.27
N SER A 82 -1.41 3.16 -5.83
CA SER A 82 -1.17 3.49 -4.43
C SER A 82 -2.09 4.62 -3.97
N GLN A 83 -2.27 5.66 -4.79
CA GLN A 83 -3.21 6.75 -4.51
C GLN A 83 -4.67 6.26 -4.44
N SER A 84 -5.12 5.43 -5.40
CA SER A 84 -6.46 4.84 -5.37
C SER A 84 -6.68 3.98 -4.13
N THR A 85 -5.68 3.20 -3.74
CA THR A 85 -5.72 2.38 -2.52
C THR A 85 -5.87 3.24 -1.28
N ILE A 86 -5.07 4.31 -1.16
CA ILE A 86 -5.14 5.26 -0.04
C ILE A 86 -6.54 5.89 0.04
N GLU A 87 -7.05 6.41 -1.08
CA GLU A 87 -8.35 7.07 -1.15
C GLU A 87 -9.48 6.11 -0.78
N PHE A 88 -9.42 4.89 -1.31
CA PHE A 88 -10.40 3.84 -1.03
C PHE A 88 -10.39 3.47 0.46
N MET A 89 -9.22 3.26 1.05
CA MET A 89 -9.08 2.92 2.47
C MET A 89 -9.59 4.02 3.38
N LYS A 90 -9.32 5.29 3.06
CA LYS A 90 -9.84 6.43 3.81
C LYS A 90 -11.37 6.51 3.74
N LYS A 91 -11.94 6.29 2.55
CA LYS A 91 -13.39 6.34 2.33
C LYS A 91 -14.12 5.21 3.04
N THR A 92 -13.55 4.00 3.00
CA THR A 92 -14.17 2.77 3.50
C THR A 92 -13.80 2.45 4.94
N LYS A 93 -12.77 3.11 5.47
CA LYS A 93 -12.13 2.78 6.75
C LYS A 93 -11.73 1.29 6.83
N GLY A 94 -11.30 0.72 5.71
CA GLY A 94 -10.91 -0.70 5.62
C GLY A 94 -12.07 -1.69 5.58
N VAL A 95 -13.31 -1.24 5.38
CA VAL A 95 -14.50 -2.11 5.28
C VAL A 95 -15.21 -1.89 3.95
N TRP A 96 -15.26 -2.92 3.11
CA TRP A 96 -15.95 -2.88 1.83
C TRP A 96 -16.75 -4.16 1.55
N ASP A 97 -17.80 -4.00 0.77
CA ASP A 97 -18.60 -5.08 0.20
C ASP A 97 -18.22 -5.30 -1.28
N LYS A 98 -18.99 -6.14 -1.97
CA LYS A 98 -18.80 -6.42 -3.40
C LYS A 98 -18.87 -5.13 -4.25
N THR A 99 -19.81 -4.24 -3.96
CA THR A 99 -19.96 -2.97 -4.70
C THR A 99 -18.78 -2.03 -4.45
N GLY A 100 -18.28 -1.97 -3.22
CA GLY A 100 -17.05 -1.25 -2.89
C GLY A 100 -15.86 -1.77 -3.68
N TRP A 101 -15.70 -3.09 -3.73
CA TRP A 101 -14.66 -3.75 -4.54
C TRP A 101 -14.75 -3.41 -6.03
N GLU A 102 -15.94 -3.54 -6.64
CA GLU A 102 -16.16 -3.23 -8.05
C GLU A 102 -15.87 -1.75 -8.36
N ASN A 103 -16.25 -0.84 -7.46
CA ASN A 103 -15.96 0.59 -7.61
C ASN A 103 -14.45 0.88 -7.55
N TYR A 104 -13.70 0.17 -6.71
CA TYR A 104 -12.25 0.28 -6.65
C TYR A 104 -11.61 -0.19 -7.95
N LEU A 105 -12.03 -1.35 -8.47
CA LEU A 105 -11.57 -1.85 -9.76
C LEU A 105 -11.87 -0.86 -10.89
N ASN A 106 -13.11 -0.36 -10.98
CA ASN A 106 -13.48 0.64 -11.98
C ASN A 106 -12.61 1.90 -11.89
N ASN A 107 -12.24 2.33 -10.68
CA ASN A 107 -11.33 3.45 -10.49
C ASN A 107 -9.93 3.16 -11.06
N LEU A 108 -9.36 1.98 -10.81
CA LEU A 108 -8.07 1.57 -11.37
C LEU A 108 -8.12 1.49 -12.90
N GLN A 109 -9.20 0.94 -13.46
CA GLN A 109 -9.38 0.84 -14.90
C GLN A 109 -9.46 2.22 -15.57
N ASN A 110 -10.18 3.16 -14.95
CA ASN A 110 -10.26 4.55 -15.42
C ASN A 110 -8.90 5.28 -15.39
N LYS A 111 -7.94 4.79 -14.60
CA LYS A 111 -6.55 5.27 -14.59
C LYS A 111 -5.63 4.49 -15.56
N GLY A 112 -6.21 3.67 -16.44
CA GLY A 112 -5.49 2.97 -17.50
C GLY A 112 -4.87 1.63 -17.09
N ILE A 113 -5.21 1.11 -15.91
CA ILE A 113 -4.71 -0.18 -15.43
C ILE A 113 -5.52 -1.31 -16.07
N SER A 114 -4.85 -2.23 -16.77
CA SER A 114 -5.50 -3.42 -17.34
C SER A 114 -5.84 -4.40 -16.22
N LEU A 115 -7.13 -4.71 -16.05
CA LEU A 115 -7.65 -5.55 -14.97
C LEU A 115 -8.03 -6.96 -15.47
N ASN A 116 -7.04 -7.72 -15.91
CA ASN A 116 -7.25 -9.16 -16.04
C ASN A 116 -7.46 -9.80 -14.65
N GLU A 117 -7.91 -11.05 -14.62
CA GLU A 117 -8.18 -11.78 -13.38
C GLU A 117 -7.00 -11.75 -12.39
N GLN A 118 -5.77 -11.90 -12.90
CA GLN A 118 -4.56 -11.89 -12.09
C GLN A 118 -4.28 -10.51 -11.46
N THR A 119 -4.43 -9.43 -12.22
CA THR A 119 -4.26 -8.05 -11.73
C THR A 119 -5.34 -7.70 -10.72
N GLN A 120 -6.58 -8.20 -10.89
CA GLN A 120 -7.64 -8.05 -9.89
C GLN A 120 -7.27 -8.75 -8.58
N ILE A 121 -6.77 -9.99 -8.64
CA ILE A 121 -6.28 -10.72 -7.45
C ILE A 121 -5.17 -9.92 -6.74
N TYR A 122 -4.20 -9.39 -7.49
CA TYR A 122 -3.11 -8.61 -6.89
C TYR A 122 -3.59 -7.30 -6.27
N ALA A 123 -4.51 -6.59 -6.92
CA ALA A 123 -5.12 -5.39 -6.37
C ALA A 123 -5.90 -5.69 -5.08
N GLY A 124 -6.57 -6.84 -5.00
CA GLY A 124 -7.21 -7.34 -3.78
C GLY A 124 -6.21 -7.61 -2.65
N ASN A 125 -5.08 -8.25 -2.96
CA ASN A 125 -4.01 -8.49 -1.98
C ASN A 125 -3.40 -7.19 -1.44
N VAL A 126 -3.26 -6.17 -2.30
CA VAL A 126 -2.83 -4.83 -1.87
C VAL A 126 -3.85 -4.25 -0.90
N LEU A 127 -5.15 -4.31 -1.20
CA LEU A 127 -6.18 -3.82 -0.27
C LEU A 127 -6.12 -4.54 1.07
N GLU A 128 -6.11 -5.88 1.10
CA GLU A 128 -6.10 -6.61 2.38
C GLU A 128 -4.83 -6.33 3.20
N SER A 129 -3.66 -6.25 2.56
CA SER A 129 -2.40 -5.91 3.24
C SER A 129 -2.44 -4.51 3.85
N VAL A 130 -2.95 -3.54 3.08
CA VAL A 130 -3.06 -2.15 3.54
C VAL A 130 -4.11 -1.99 4.63
N LYS A 131 -5.22 -2.76 4.57
CA LYS A 131 -6.23 -2.81 5.63
C LYS A 131 -5.66 -3.37 6.93
N ASN A 132 -4.85 -4.43 6.87
CA ASN A 132 -4.21 -4.99 8.06
C ASN A 132 -3.28 -3.96 8.72
N LEU A 133 -2.50 -3.23 7.92
CA LEU A 133 -1.70 -2.10 8.41
C LEU A 133 -2.58 -1.02 9.05
N LEU A 134 -3.66 -0.62 8.39
CA LEU A 134 -4.61 0.39 8.89
C LEU A 134 -5.26 -0.01 10.21
N ASN A 135 -5.65 -1.27 10.36
CA ASN A 135 -6.29 -1.80 11.58
C ASN A 135 -5.36 -1.72 12.78
N VAL A 136 -4.10 -2.12 12.60
CA VAL A 136 -3.07 -2.00 13.64
C VAL A 136 -2.85 -0.52 13.98
N TRP A 137 -2.81 0.35 12.96
CA TRP A 137 -2.68 1.80 13.15
C TRP A 137 -3.82 2.40 14.00
N TYR A 138 -5.07 2.02 13.73
CA TYR A 138 -6.22 2.45 14.53
C TYR A 138 -6.23 1.87 15.94
N SER A 139 -5.73 0.64 16.10
CA SER A 139 -5.61 0.01 17.43
C SER A 139 -4.64 0.77 18.34
N TYR A 140 -3.54 1.31 17.79
CA TYR A 140 -2.57 2.10 18.54
C TYR A 140 -3.12 3.49 18.91
N SER A 141 -3.85 4.15 18.00
CA SER A 141 -4.45 5.46 18.29
C SER A 141 -5.52 5.41 19.38
N ASN A 142 -6.26 4.30 19.49
CA ASN A 142 -7.33 4.16 20.50
C ASN A 142 -6.79 3.76 21.88
N LYS A 143 -5.58 3.20 21.98
CA LYS A 143 -4.96 2.79 23.26
C LYS A 143 -4.32 3.96 24.03
N GLY A 144 -4.07 5.11 23.39
CA GLY A 144 -3.48 6.30 24.03
C GLY A 144 -4.50 7.27 24.66
N SER A 145 -5.75 6.85 24.84
CA SER A 145 -6.85 7.72 25.35
C SER A 145 -7.42 7.31 26.71
N ASN A 146 -6.72 6.46 27.48
CA ASN A 146 -7.10 6.08 28.86
C ASN A 146 -6.03 6.51 29.86
#